data_AF-A0A239LGN8-F1
#
_entry.id   AF-A0A239LGN8-F1
#
_cell.length_a   1.000
_cell.length_b   1.000
_cell.length_c   1.000
_cell.angle_alpha   90.00
_cell.angle_beta   90.00
_cell.angle_gamma   90.00
#
_symmetry.space_group_name_H-M   'P 1'
#
loop_
_entity.id
_entity.type
_entity.pdbx_description
1 polymer ?
#
loop_
_entity_poly.entity_id
_entity_poly.type
_entity_poly.pdbx_seq_one_letter_code
_entity_poly.pdbx_strand_id
1 'polypeptide(L)'
;MSRLRGLIALPLLALAGAASAEVALYPTGPSEDSAFLRFVNVAPGVLKMEASGSKASLDLNDAQQVSAYLPVPANKAIKGTLSRDGQNAALDLQVAPGEFATVFAFADGGKITQRVVREQPDDFNALKASLAFVSLDPACQGAALRPAGRTADLFKDAADGSVQRRSINPVKLSVQLVCANANVGTPLDLGELKAGERYSVMLLPGASGPRLLSTTDTLAN
;
A
#
# COMPACT_ATOMS: atom_id res chain seq x y z
N MET A 1 -37.66 -73.41 -32.19
CA MET A 1 -37.30 -72.12 -32.83
C MET A 1 -36.45 -71.32 -31.85
N SER A 2 -35.28 -70.92 -32.33
CA SER A 2 -34.13 -70.27 -31.67
C SER A 2 -34.47 -69.08 -30.75
N ARG A 3 -33.77 -68.91 -29.60
CA ARG A 3 -33.10 -67.66 -29.13
C ARG A 3 -32.05 -68.02 -28.05
N LEU A 4 -30.77 -68.10 -28.41
CA LEU A 4 -29.71 -67.07 -28.39
C LEU A 4 -29.14 -66.74 -26.99
N ARG A 5 -27.89 -67.21 -26.79
CA ARG A 5 -26.92 -66.77 -25.77
C ARG A 5 -26.60 -65.27 -25.95
N GLY A 6 -26.42 -64.56 -24.84
CA GLY A 6 -25.80 -63.24 -24.83
C GLY A 6 -25.29 -62.88 -23.43
N LEU A 7 -23.99 -63.13 -23.19
CA LEU A 7 -23.26 -62.54 -22.07
C LEU A 7 -23.19 -61.02 -22.30
N ILE A 8 -23.61 -60.22 -21.33
CA ILE A 8 -23.35 -58.77 -21.30
C ILE A 8 -22.34 -58.51 -20.19
N ALA A 9 -21.14 -58.11 -20.60
CA ALA A 9 -20.06 -57.69 -19.73
C ALA A 9 -20.31 -56.26 -19.23
N LEU A 10 -20.19 -56.06 -17.91
CA LEU A 10 -20.27 -54.77 -17.22
C LEU A 10 -19.00 -53.94 -17.50
N PRO A 11 -19.09 -52.70 -18.03
CA PRO A 11 -17.96 -51.79 -18.04
C PRO A 11 -17.85 -51.07 -16.68
N LEU A 12 -16.68 -51.21 -16.05
CA LEU A 12 -16.25 -50.42 -14.89
C LEU A 12 -16.23 -48.92 -15.25
N LEU A 13 -17.08 -48.12 -14.60
CA LEU A 13 -16.95 -46.66 -14.61
C LEU A 13 -15.74 -46.26 -13.76
N ALA A 14 -14.72 -45.68 -14.40
CA ALA A 14 -13.66 -44.95 -13.71
C ALA A 14 -14.23 -43.63 -13.19
N LEU A 15 -14.45 -43.52 -11.87
CA LEU A 15 -14.70 -42.25 -11.22
C LEU A 15 -13.42 -41.41 -11.27
N ALA A 16 -13.40 -40.41 -12.14
CA ALA A 16 -12.43 -39.33 -12.06
C ALA A 16 -12.61 -38.62 -10.72
N GLY A 17 -11.57 -38.65 -9.89
CA GLY A 17 -11.55 -37.95 -8.60
C GLY A 17 -11.77 -36.46 -8.80
N ALA A 18 -12.84 -35.94 -8.21
CA ALA A 18 -13.03 -34.52 -8.04
C ALA A 18 -11.90 -34.00 -7.14
N ALA A 19 -11.03 -33.15 -7.70
CA ALA A 19 -10.15 -32.32 -6.91
C ALA A 19 -11.03 -31.30 -6.16
N SER A 20 -11.39 -31.62 -4.92
CA SER A 20 -11.97 -30.63 -4.00
C SER A 20 -10.93 -29.55 -3.76
N ALA A 21 -11.15 -28.36 -4.32
CA ALA A 21 -10.57 -27.15 -3.78
C ALA A 21 -11.05 -27.02 -2.33
N GLU A 22 -10.13 -27.02 -1.37
CA GLU A 22 -10.46 -26.86 0.04
C GLU A 22 -11.30 -25.60 0.25
N VAL A 23 -12.50 -25.79 0.79
CA VAL A 23 -13.35 -24.71 1.27
C VAL A 23 -12.62 -24.08 2.45
N ALA A 24 -12.12 -22.86 2.29
CA ALA A 24 -11.52 -22.12 3.39
C ALA A 24 -12.61 -21.86 4.46
N LEU A 25 -12.53 -22.58 5.58
CA LEU A 25 -13.49 -22.51 6.69
C LEU A 25 -13.29 -21.29 7.61
N TYR A 26 -12.29 -20.47 7.34
CA TYR A 26 -11.93 -19.30 8.14
C TYR A 26 -11.84 -18.05 7.26
N PRO A 27 -12.20 -16.86 7.79
CA PRO A 27 -12.03 -15.62 7.06
C PRO A 27 -10.56 -15.41 6.74
N THR A 28 -10.25 -15.29 5.45
CA THR A 28 -8.95 -14.80 4.97
C THR A 28 -8.93 -13.28 5.09
N GLY A 29 -8.73 -12.78 6.31
CA GLY A 29 -8.43 -11.38 6.60
C GLY A 29 -7.21 -11.31 7.52
N PRO A 30 -6.58 -10.12 7.69
CA PRO A 30 -5.62 -9.94 8.76
C PRO A 30 -6.27 -10.37 10.09
N SER A 31 -5.52 -11.06 10.96
CA SER A 31 -6.04 -11.41 12.28
C SER A 31 -6.60 -10.13 12.93
N GLU A 32 -7.77 -10.20 13.58
CA GLU A 32 -8.36 -9.07 14.34
C GLU A 32 -7.36 -8.43 15.33
N ASP A 33 -6.32 -9.16 15.69
CA ASP A 33 -5.25 -8.70 16.58
C ASP A 33 -4.10 -7.94 15.89
N SER A 34 -4.10 -7.81 14.56
CA SER A 34 -3.00 -7.21 13.79
C SER A 34 -3.43 -5.95 13.05
N ALA A 35 -2.49 -5.01 13.00
CA ALA A 35 -2.54 -3.81 12.18
C ALA A 35 -1.18 -3.59 11.50
N PHE A 36 -1.10 -2.62 10.58
CA PHE A 36 0.07 -2.45 9.73
C PHE A 36 0.58 -1.01 9.77
N LEU A 37 1.84 -0.82 10.15
CA LEU A 37 2.46 0.48 10.29
C LEU A 37 3.63 0.65 9.32
N ARG A 38 3.62 1.74 8.55
CA ARG A 38 4.72 2.11 7.66
C ARG A 38 5.26 3.49 8.01
N PHE A 39 6.55 3.71 7.78
CA PHE A 39 7.19 5.00 7.90
C PHE A 39 7.66 5.51 6.54
N VAL A 40 7.55 6.82 6.34
CA VAL A 40 8.02 7.54 5.15
C VAL A 40 8.89 8.70 5.59
N ASN A 41 10.14 8.71 5.14
CA ASN A 41 11.08 9.81 5.29
C ASN A 41 10.88 10.82 4.15
N VAL A 42 10.20 11.93 4.43
CA VAL A 42 9.85 12.92 3.39
C VAL A 42 11.00 13.87 3.09
N ALA A 43 11.82 14.16 4.10
CA ALA A 43 12.95 15.08 4.01
C ALA A 43 14.26 14.34 3.70
N PRO A 44 15.29 15.04 3.18
CA PRO A 44 16.60 14.44 2.97
C PRO A 44 17.26 13.94 4.27
N GLY A 45 18.21 13.03 4.13
CA GLY A 45 19.01 12.51 5.24
C GLY A 45 18.43 11.25 5.88
N VAL A 46 18.95 10.87 7.04
CA VAL A 46 18.55 9.62 7.72
C VAL A 46 17.50 9.91 8.78
N LEU A 47 16.32 9.34 8.60
CA LEU A 47 15.31 9.23 9.64
C LEU A 47 15.47 7.90 10.35
N LYS A 48 15.69 7.94 11.66
CA LYS A 48 15.71 6.76 12.52
C LYS A 48 14.47 6.69 13.40
N MET A 49 13.85 5.53 13.49
CA MET A 49 12.76 5.22 14.41
C MET A 49 13.25 4.19 15.44
N GLU A 50 13.05 4.48 16.72
CA GLU A 50 13.32 3.56 17.82
C GLU A 50 12.03 3.31 18.62
N ALA A 51 11.61 2.04 18.71
CA ALA A 51 10.41 1.69 19.47
C ALA A 51 10.69 1.71 20.98
N SER A 52 9.80 2.32 21.74
CA SER A 52 9.88 2.33 23.20
C SER A 52 9.65 0.94 23.79
N GLY A 53 10.43 0.57 24.80
CA GLY A 53 10.27 -0.71 25.51
C GLY A 53 10.77 -1.93 24.74
N SER A 54 11.43 -1.75 23.59
CA SER A 54 12.08 -2.83 22.85
C SER A 54 13.41 -2.38 22.25
N LYS A 55 14.13 -3.28 21.56
CA LYS A 55 15.31 -2.94 20.77
C LYS A 55 15.00 -2.74 19.28
N ALA A 56 13.71 -2.74 18.91
CA ALA A 56 13.32 -2.59 17.51
C ALA A 56 13.64 -1.17 17.02
N SER A 57 14.29 -1.10 15.86
CA SER A 57 14.63 0.15 15.20
C SER A 57 14.55 0.01 13.69
N LEU A 58 14.38 1.14 13.01
CA LEU A 58 14.29 1.24 11.56
C LEU A 58 14.98 2.53 11.12
N ASP A 59 15.84 2.45 10.10
CA ASP A 59 16.46 3.60 9.47
C ASP A 59 15.96 3.74 8.02
N LEU A 60 15.58 4.96 7.64
CA LEU A 60 15.18 5.33 6.28
C LEU A 60 16.06 6.45 5.78
N ASN A 61 16.67 6.28 4.61
CA ASN A 61 17.59 7.24 3.99
C ASN A 61 17.07 7.65 2.60
N ASP A 62 17.85 8.46 1.89
CA ASP A 62 17.44 8.99 0.58
C ASP A 62 17.29 7.90 -0.50
N ALA A 63 17.99 6.76 -0.36
CA ALA A 63 17.85 5.61 -1.25
C ALA A 63 16.66 4.70 -0.88
N GLN A 64 16.22 4.74 0.38
CA GLN A 64 15.08 3.98 0.88
C GLN A 64 14.22 4.86 1.78
N GLN A 65 13.40 5.69 1.16
CA GLN A 65 12.56 6.66 1.87
C GLN A 65 11.32 6.03 2.50
N VAL A 66 10.96 4.81 2.12
CA VAL A 66 9.71 4.15 2.55
C VAL A 66 10.04 2.78 3.13
N SER A 67 9.50 2.47 4.30
CA SER A 67 9.61 1.14 4.88
C SER A 67 8.60 0.17 4.25
N ALA A 68 8.86 -1.14 4.41
CA ALA A 68 7.76 -2.10 4.37
C ALA A 68 6.76 -1.80 5.50
N TYR A 69 5.54 -2.31 5.39
CA TYR A 69 4.57 -2.30 6.48
C TYR A 69 5.01 -3.28 7.57
N LEU A 70 5.18 -2.77 8.77
CA LEU A 70 5.47 -3.52 9.98
C LEU A 70 4.16 -4.03 10.57
N PRO A 71 4.00 -5.35 10.79
CA PRO A 71 2.90 -5.86 11.60
C PRO A 71 3.03 -5.36 13.03
N VAL A 72 1.96 -4.80 13.58
CA VAL A 72 1.89 -4.28 14.94
C VAL A 72 0.61 -4.78 15.62
N PRO A 73 0.59 -4.93 16.96
CA PRO A 73 -0.63 -5.30 17.66
C PRO A 73 -1.70 -4.23 17.48
N ALA A 74 -2.87 -4.63 16.98
CA ALA A 74 -4.01 -3.74 16.82
C ALA A 74 -4.49 -3.19 18.16
N ASN A 75 -4.98 -1.96 18.16
CA ASN A 75 -5.52 -1.28 19.34
C ASN A 75 -4.55 -1.21 20.55
N LYS A 76 -3.24 -1.40 20.35
CA LYS A 76 -2.23 -1.15 21.38
C LYS A 76 -1.51 0.16 21.09
N ALA A 77 -1.05 0.83 22.15
CA ALA A 77 -0.22 2.02 22.01
C ALA A 77 1.13 1.64 21.41
N ILE A 78 1.47 2.28 20.30
CA ILE A 78 2.76 2.17 19.62
C ILE A 78 3.53 3.45 19.95
N LYS A 79 4.57 3.29 20.75
CA LYS A 79 5.40 4.40 21.24
C LYS A 79 6.81 4.29 20.72
N GLY A 80 7.44 5.43 20.46
CA GLY A 80 8.82 5.47 19.98
C GLY A 80 9.38 6.87 19.90
N THR A 81 10.59 6.97 19.35
CA THR A 81 11.23 8.24 19.02
C THR A 81 11.65 8.21 17.56
N LEU A 82 11.25 9.25 16.82
CA LEU A 82 11.83 9.59 15.52
C LEU A 82 13.00 10.53 15.74
N SER A 83 14.11 10.27 15.07
CA SER A 83 15.32 11.10 15.14
C SER A 83 15.90 11.37 13.76
N ARG A 84 16.39 12.60 13.56
CA ARG A 84 17.06 13.10 12.34
C ARG A 84 17.92 14.29 12.73
N ASP A 85 19.18 14.32 12.32
CA ASP A 85 20.08 15.47 12.50
C ASP A 85 20.13 16.03 13.94
N GLY A 86 20.15 15.14 14.94
CA GLY A 86 20.15 15.48 16.36
C GLY A 86 18.81 16.00 16.92
N GLN A 87 17.77 16.05 16.10
CA GLN A 87 16.42 16.40 16.48
C GLN A 87 15.60 15.15 16.75
N ASN A 88 14.73 15.23 17.76
CA ASN A 88 13.88 14.12 18.18
C ASN A 88 12.41 14.54 18.19
N ALA A 89 11.53 13.63 17.80
CA ALA A 89 10.09 13.75 17.99
C ALA A 89 9.53 12.44 18.55
N ALA A 90 8.63 12.54 19.53
CA ALA A 90 7.94 11.37 20.06
C ALA A 90 6.97 10.81 19.02
N LEU A 91 6.93 9.49 18.89
CA LEU A 91 5.90 8.75 18.20
C LEU A 91 4.94 8.19 19.25
N ASP A 92 3.66 8.50 19.13
CA ASP A 92 2.59 7.91 19.95
C ASP A 92 1.34 7.76 19.09
N LEU A 93 0.98 6.53 18.75
CA LEU A 93 -0.22 6.23 17.97
C LEU A 93 -0.83 4.88 18.34
N GLN A 94 -2.09 4.71 17.95
CA GLN A 94 -2.80 3.45 17.95
C GLN A 94 -3.32 3.21 16.54
N VAL A 95 -3.33 1.96 16.10
CA VAL A 95 -3.76 1.53 14.76
C VAL A 95 -4.86 0.48 14.92
N ALA A 96 -5.96 0.65 14.19
CA ALA A 96 -7.14 -0.20 14.31
C ALA A 96 -6.92 -1.60 13.68
N PRO A 97 -7.72 -2.62 14.03
CA PRO A 97 -7.65 -3.95 13.42
C PRO A 97 -7.72 -3.91 11.89
N GLY A 98 -6.76 -4.55 11.23
CA GLY A 98 -6.66 -4.57 9.77
C GLY A 98 -6.34 -3.22 9.11
N GLU A 99 -6.15 -2.14 9.87
CA GLU A 99 -5.83 -0.82 9.35
C GLU A 99 -4.37 -0.76 8.90
N PHE A 100 -4.15 -0.08 7.78
CA PHE A 100 -2.84 0.32 7.29
C PHE A 100 -2.63 1.79 7.62
N ALA A 101 -1.72 2.08 8.54
CA ALA A 101 -1.30 3.44 8.88
C ALA A 101 0.08 3.72 8.28
N THR A 102 0.22 4.86 7.58
CA THR A 102 1.51 5.38 7.13
C THR A 102 1.84 6.67 7.87
N VAL A 103 2.96 6.68 8.58
CA VAL A 103 3.52 7.84 9.28
C VAL A 103 4.53 8.52 8.36
N PHE A 104 4.24 9.77 8.00
CA PHE A 104 5.10 10.62 7.19
C PHE A 104 5.86 11.57 8.10
N ALA A 105 7.19 11.50 8.08
CA ALA A 105 8.07 12.36 8.86
C ALA A 105 8.67 13.45 7.97
N PHE A 106 8.20 14.67 8.18
CA PHE A 106 8.64 15.87 7.48
C PHE A 106 9.81 16.54 8.23
N ALA A 107 10.39 17.55 7.60
CA ALA A 107 11.27 18.51 8.25
C ALA A 107 10.65 19.90 8.10
N ASP A 108 10.37 20.58 9.21
CA ASP A 108 9.81 21.92 9.24
C ASP A 108 10.63 22.81 10.18
N GLY A 109 11.33 23.80 9.62
CA GLY A 109 12.22 24.67 10.39
C GLY A 109 13.30 23.90 11.17
N GLY A 110 13.78 22.77 10.61
CA GLY A 110 14.72 21.88 11.27
C GLY A 110 14.10 20.91 12.28
N LYS A 111 12.81 21.01 12.61
CA LYS A 111 12.11 20.07 13.50
C LYS A 111 11.49 18.92 12.73
N ILE A 112 11.36 17.77 13.38
CA ILE A 112 10.60 16.64 12.83
C ILE A 112 9.12 16.86 13.13
N THR A 113 8.30 16.93 12.09
CA THR A 113 6.84 16.92 12.20
C THR A 113 6.28 15.66 11.56
N GLN A 114 5.12 15.19 12.05
CA GLN A 114 4.53 13.92 11.64
C GLN A 114 3.12 14.15 11.11
N ARG A 115 2.75 13.42 10.04
CA ARG A 115 1.36 13.22 9.65
C ARG A 115 1.09 11.74 9.46
N VAL A 116 -0.11 11.31 9.83
CA VAL A 116 -0.52 9.91 9.67
C VAL A 116 -1.66 9.86 8.67
N VAL A 117 -1.50 9.06 7.62
CA VAL A 117 -2.59 8.70 6.71
C VAL A 117 -2.99 7.27 7.00
N ARG A 118 -4.29 7.05 7.10
CA ARG A 118 -4.90 5.78 7.51
C ARG A 118 -5.76 5.24 6.40
N GLU A 119 -5.67 3.94 6.19
CA GLU A 119 -6.45 3.20 5.20
C GLU A 119 -7.04 1.95 5.86
N GLN A 120 -8.36 1.79 5.75
CA GLN A 120 -9.04 0.54 6.06
C GLN A 120 -9.40 -0.15 4.74
N PRO A 121 -8.67 -1.20 4.33
CA PRO A 121 -9.03 -1.92 3.12
C PRO A 121 -10.37 -2.62 3.31
N ASP A 122 -11.29 -2.42 2.37
CA ASP A 122 -12.59 -3.10 2.30
C ASP A 122 -12.70 -4.01 1.07
N ASP A 123 -11.76 -3.90 0.12
CA ASP A 123 -11.71 -4.70 -1.09
C ASP A 123 -10.31 -5.31 -1.37
N PHE A 124 -10.33 -6.56 -1.84
CA PHE A 124 -9.15 -7.20 -2.43
C PHE A 124 -9.55 -7.98 -3.67
N ASN A 125 -8.78 -7.82 -4.74
CA ASN A 125 -8.96 -8.55 -5.99
C ASN A 125 -7.62 -9.12 -6.47
N ALA A 126 -7.43 -10.43 -6.31
CA ALA A 126 -6.21 -11.12 -6.70
C ALA A 126 -5.90 -11.05 -8.20
N LEU A 127 -6.87 -10.71 -9.06
CA LEU A 127 -6.71 -10.62 -10.51
C LEU A 127 -6.34 -9.19 -10.98
N LYS A 128 -6.26 -8.24 -10.06
CA LYS A 128 -5.95 -6.83 -10.34
C LYS A 128 -4.76 -6.38 -9.50
N ALA A 129 -4.06 -5.38 -9.99
CA ALA A 129 -3.16 -4.58 -9.17
C ALA A 129 -3.99 -3.61 -8.33
N SER A 130 -3.58 -3.33 -7.11
CA SER A 130 -4.22 -2.31 -6.26
C SER A 130 -3.33 -1.09 -6.16
N LEU A 131 -3.76 0.05 -6.71
CA LEU A 131 -3.01 1.29 -6.70
C LEU A 131 -3.66 2.27 -5.70
N ALA A 132 -2.87 2.86 -4.83
CA ALA A 132 -3.30 3.96 -3.97
C ALA A 132 -2.62 5.28 -4.36
N PHE A 133 -3.34 6.38 -4.16
CA PHE A 133 -2.83 7.74 -4.22
C PHE A 133 -3.03 8.42 -2.87
N VAL A 134 -1.91 8.78 -2.22
CA VAL A 134 -1.87 9.53 -0.95
C VAL A 134 -1.52 10.98 -1.24
N SER A 135 -2.30 11.92 -0.72
CA SER A 135 -2.12 13.36 -0.94
C SER A 135 -1.66 14.05 0.35
N LEU A 136 -0.46 14.64 0.36
CA LEU A 136 0.13 15.30 1.54
C LEU A 136 0.85 16.61 1.21
N ASP A 137 0.55 17.22 0.06
CA ASP A 137 1.04 18.55 -0.29
C ASP A 137 -0.14 19.50 -0.53
N PRO A 138 -0.52 20.35 0.45
CA PRO A 138 -1.62 21.29 0.30
C PRO A 138 -1.36 22.38 -0.75
N ALA A 139 -0.11 22.56 -1.23
CA ALA A 139 0.18 23.45 -2.35
C ALA A 139 -0.37 22.91 -3.68
N CYS A 140 -0.60 21.59 -3.78
CA CYS A 140 -1.21 20.96 -4.94
C CYS A 140 -2.75 20.99 -4.84
N GLN A 141 -3.35 22.10 -5.25
CA GLN A 141 -4.82 22.24 -5.25
C GLN A 141 -5.48 21.24 -6.21
N GLY A 142 -6.57 20.59 -5.80
CA GLY A 142 -7.27 19.62 -6.65
C GLY A 142 -6.37 18.46 -7.10
N ALA A 143 -5.56 17.93 -6.17
CA ALA A 143 -4.59 16.89 -6.47
C ALA A 143 -5.23 15.71 -7.20
N ALA A 144 -4.69 15.39 -8.36
CA ALA A 144 -5.14 14.29 -9.19
C ALA A 144 -3.92 13.52 -9.74
N LEU A 145 -4.17 12.26 -10.10
CA LEU A 145 -3.17 11.38 -10.68
C LEU A 145 -3.78 10.71 -11.91
N ARG A 146 -3.13 10.85 -13.07
CA ARG A 146 -3.59 10.27 -14.34
C ARG A 146 -2.50 9.46 -15.02
N PRO A 147 -2.83 8.57 -15.95
CA PRO A 147 -1.82 7.94 -16.78
C PRO A 147 -1.12 9.02 -17.62
N ALA A 148 0.21 8.95 -17.71
CA ALA A 148 0.98 9.90 -18.48
C ALA A 148 0.53 9.94 -19.95
N GLY A 149 0.41 11.15 -20.52
CA GLY A 149 -0.06 11.34 -21.90
C GLY A 149 -1.56 11.10 -22.12
N ARG A 150 -2.35 10.92 -21.04
CA ARG A 150 -3.82 10.79 -21.10
C ARG A 150 -4.48 11.96 -20.36
N THR A 151 -5.80 12.08 -20.52
CA THR A 151 -6.62 13.14 -19.90
C THR A 151 -7.57 12.62 -18.83
N ALA A 152 -7.89 11.33 -18.84
CA ALA A 152 -8.74 10.70 -17.84
C ALA A 152 -7.95 10.38 -16.56
N ASP A 153 -8.44 10.85 -15.42
CA ASP A 153 -7.81 10.66 -14.12
C ASP A 153 -8.02 9.24 -13.57
N LEU A 154 -6.97 8.68 -12.96
CA LEU A 154 -7.07 7.50 -12.10
C LEU A 154 -7.64 7.90 -10.74
N PHE A 155 -7.16 9.02 -10.20
CA PHE A 155 -7.58 9.60 -8.93
C PHE A 155 -7.81 11.08 -9.14
N LYS A 156 -8.86 11.62 -8.53
CA LYS A 156 -9.27 13.03 -8.68
C LYS A 156 -9.63 13.61 -7.33
N ASP A 157 -9.42 14.91 -7.20
CA ASP A 157 -9.82 15.69 -6.02
C ASP A 157 -9.36 15.04 -4.70
N ALA A 158 -8.14 14.51 -4.67
CA ALA A 158 -7.58 13.87 -3.50
C ALA A 158 -7.29 14.95 -2.43
N ALA A 159 -8.11 14.98 -1.38
CA ALA A 159 -7.98 15.93 -0.29
C ALA A 159 -6.61 15.77 0.41
N ASP A 160 -6.06 16.87 0.93
CA ASP A 160 -4.85 16.82 1.74
C ASP A 160 -5.05 15.93 2.98
N GLY A 161 -4.07 15.07 3.26
CA GLY A 161 -4.14 14.06 4.31
C GLY A 161 -4.99 12.83 3.99
N SER A 162 -5.41 12.65 2.74
CA SER A 162 -6.25 11.51 2.33
C SER A 162 -5.50 10.46 1.52
N VAL A 163 -6.13 9.29 1.42
CA VAL A 163 -5.75 8.20 0.53
C VAL A 163 -6.97 7.77 -0.27
N GLN A 164 -6.78 7.55 -1.57
CA GLN A 164 -7.75 6.92 -2.44
C GLN A 164 -7.12 5.66 -3.03
N ARG A 165 -7.90 4.58 -3.18
CA ARG A 165 -7.42 3.31 -3.74
C ARG A 165 -8.34 2.81 -4.85
N ARG A 166 -7.74 2.19 -5.87
CA ARG A 166 -8.46 1.57 -6.99
C ARG A 166 -7.79 0.28 -7.44
N SER A 167 -8.63 -0.67 -7.85
CA SER A 167 -8.20 -1.84 -8.61
C SER A 167 -7.91 -1.46 -10.07
N ILE A 168 -6.73 -1.84 -10.56
CA ILE A 168 -6.20 -1.54 -11.90
C ILE A 168 -5.85 -2.86 -12.60
N ASN A 169 -6.06 -2.95 -13.91
CA ASN A 169 -5.59 -4.10 -14.69
C ASN A 169 -4.06 -4.20 -14.60
N PRO A 170 -3.48 -5.41 -14.49
CA PRO A 170 -2.04 -5.58 -14.62
C PRO A 170 -1.56 -5.02 -15.96
N VAL A 171 -0.68 -4.01 -15.91
CA VAL A 171 -0.25 -3.24 -17.08
C VAL A 171 1.01 -2.46 -16.74
N LYS A 172 1.82 -2.14 -17.76
CA LYS A 172 2.85 -1.11 -17.63
C LYS A 172 2.20 0.26 -17.48
N LEU A 173 2.52 0.99 -16.41
CA LEU A 173 1.90 2.26 -16.11
C LEU A 173 2.95 3.31 -15.70
N SER A 174 2.87 4.47 -16.34
CA SER A 174 3.49 5.70 -15.84
C SER A 174 2.40 6.70 -15.52
N VAL A 175 2.55 7.44 -14.43
CA VAL A 175 1.55 8.38 -13.92
C VAL A 175 2.06 9.81 -13.93
N GLN A 176 1.15 10.77 -14.09
CA GLN A 176 1.40 12.19 -14.09
C GLN A 176 0.61 12.82 -12.94
N LEU A 177 1.30 13.58 -12.09
CA LEU A 177 0.66 14.42 -11.09
C LEU A 177 -0.03 15.60 -11.78
N VAL A 178 -1.21 15.94 -11.29
CA VAL A 178 -1.97 17.12 -11.70
C VAL A 178 -2.32 17.95 -10.47
N CYS A 179 -2.01 19.24 -10.53
CA CYS A 179 -2.38 20.24 -9.54
C CYS A 179 -3.03 21.41 -10.28
N ALA A 180 -4.13 21.95 -9.76
CA ALA A 180 -4.89 23.05 -10.34
C ALA A 180 -5.19 22.84 -11.84
N ASN A 181 -5.56 21.61 -12.23
CA ASN A 181 -5.81 21.17 -13.60
C ASN A 181 -4.62 21.22 -14.57
N ALA A 182 -3.40 21.41 -14.07
CA ALA A 182 -2.16 21.39 -14.86
C ALA A 182 -1.27 20.21 -14.45
N ASN A 183 -0.56 19.62 -15.43
CA ASN A 183 0.45 18.61 -15.14
C ASN A 183 1.61 19.24 -14.36
N VAL A 184 2.05 18.60 -13.27
CA VAL A 184 3.16 19.05 -12.43
C VAL A 184 4.25 17.99 -12.37
N GLY A 185 5.50 18.41 -12.54
CA GLY A 185 6.66 17.52 -12.51
C GLY A 185 6.72 16.57 -13.71
N THR A 186 7.75 15.71 -13.70
CA THR A 186 7.90 14.66 -14.72
C THR A 186 6.97 13.48 -14.44
N PRO A 187 6.53 12.74 -15.46
CA PRO A 187 5.87 11.45 -15.26
C PRO A 187 6.69 10.51 -14.37
N LEU A 188 6.03 9.83 -13.45
CA LEU A 188 6.60 8.79 -12.62
C LEU A 188 6.31 7.43 -13.25
N ASP A 189 7.36 6.69 -13.63
CA ASP A 189 7.21 5.32 -14.11
C ASP A 189 7.01 4.36 -12.93
N LEU A 190 5.89 3.64 -12.92
CA LEU A 190 5.60 2.61 -11.90
C LEU A 190 6.04 1.22 -12.37
N GLY A 191 6.55 1.10 -13.60
CA GLY A 191 6.89 -0.18 -14.19
C GLY A 191 5.64 -1.01 -14.52
N GLU A 192 5.79 -2.33 -14.45
CA GLU A 192 4.71 -3.28 -14.69
C GLU A 192 3.96 -3.57 -13.38
N LEU A 193 2.69 -3.15 -13.32
CA LEU A 193 1.81 -3.49 -12.22
C LEU A 193 1.35 -4.94 -12.34
N LYS A 194 1.43 -5.70 -11.25
CA LYS A 194 1.14 -7.13 -11.21
C LYS A 194 -0.17 -7.43 -10.49
N ALA A 195 -0.83 -8.50 -10.93
CA ALA A 195 -2.03 -9.01 -10.28
C ALA A 195 -1.73 -9.42 -8.82
N GLY A 196 -2.60 -9.05 -7.89
CA GLY A 196 -2.46 -9.35 -6.47
C GLY A 196 -1.46 -8.46 -5.71
N GLU A 197 -0.67 -7.63 -6.41
CA GLU A 197 0.24 -6.68 -5.76
C GLU A 197 -0.45 -5.35 -5.43
N ARG A 198 0.06 -4.69 -4.39
CA ARG A 198 -0.41 -3.39 -3.90
C ARG A 198 0.71 -2.36 -4.09
N TYR A 199 0.34 -1.16 -4.52
CA TYR A 199 1.25 -0.05 -4.76
C TYR A 199 0.69 1.23 -4.15
N SER A 200 1.57 2.11 -3.68
CA SER A 200 1.23 3.45 -3.21
C SER A 200 2.03 4.49 -3.99
N VAL A 201 1.35 5.51 -4.51
CA VAL A 201 1.93 6.75 -5.01
C VAL A 201 1.59 7.86 -4.02
N MET A 202 2.61 8.55 -3.53
CA MET A 202 2.51 9.57 -2.50
C MET A 202 2.89 10.93 -3.09
N LEU A 203 1.95 11.87 -3.08
CA LEU A 203 2.18 13.28 -3.34
C LEU A 203 2.76 13.92 -2.07
N LEU A 204 3.99 14.40 -2.17
CA LEU A 204 4.75 14.97 -1.08
C LEU A 204 5.27 16.36 -1.47
N PRO A 205 5.49 17.27 -0.51
CA PRO A 205 6.22 18.49 -0.76
C PRO A 205 7.68 18.19 -1.14
N GLY A 206 8.26 19.09 -1.94
CA GLY A 206 9.65 19.05 -2.37
C GLY A 206 10.23 20.46 -2.50
N ALA A 207 11.56 20.56 -2.52
CA ALA A 207 12.26 21.84 -2.62
C ALA A 207 11.91 22.63 -3.89
N SER A 208 11.58 21.92 -4.97
CA SER A 208 11.17 22.50 -6.26
C SER A 208 9.66 22.45 -6.49
N GLY A 209 8.87 22.25 -5.43
CA GLY A 209 7.42 22.08 -5.48
C GLY A 209 6.97 20.62 -5.29
N PRO A 210 5.67 20.34 -5.52
CA PRO A 210 5.08 19.03 -5.28
C PRO A 210 5.76 17.93 -6.09
N ARG A 211 6.01 16.78 -5.46
CA ARG A 211 6.66 15.62 -6.07
C ARG A 211 5.91 14.32 -5.78
N LEU A 212 6.13 13.32 -6.62
CA LEU A 212 5.64 11.96 -6.39
C LEU A 212 6.75 11.05 -5.87
N LEU A 213 6.38 10.17 -4.94
CA LEU A 213 7.17 9.03 -4.47
C LEU A 213 6.32 7.77 -4.60
N SER A 214 6.86 6.69 -5.14
CA SER A 214 6.15 5.41 -5.22
C SER A 214 6.82 4.32 -4.39
N THR A 215 6.03 3.35 -3.95
CA THR A 215 6.51 2.08 -3.42
C THR A 215 5.55 0.95 -3.80
N THR A 216 6.08 -0.26 -3.88
CA THR A 216 5.28 -1.47 -3.71
C THR A 216 4.98 -1.63 -2.22
N ASP A 217 3.73 -1.93 -1.88
CA ASP A 217 3.29 -2.15 -0.50
C ASP A 217 3.62 -3.60 -0.11
N THR A 218 4.70 -3.81 0.63
CA THR A 218 5.11 -5.12 1.15
C THR A 218 4.98 -5.16 2.68
N LEU A 219 4.82 -6.36 3.24
CA LEU A 219 4.93 -6.58 4.69
C LEU A 219 6.38 -6.90 5.06
N ALA A 220 6.84 -6.41 6.20
CA ALA A 220 8.11 -6.81 6.76
C ALA A 220 8.01 -8.25 7.30
N ASN A 221 9.09 -9.02 7.12
CA ASN A 221 9.24 -10.39 7.62
C ASN A 221 9.79 -10.40 9.05
#